data_AF-A0A0M4GM25-F1
#
_entry.id   AF-A0A0M4GM25-F1
#
_cell.length_a   1.000
_cell.length_b   1.000
_cell.length_c   1.000
_cell.angle_alpha   90.00
_cell.angle_beta   90.00
_cell.angle_gamma   90.00
#
_symmetry.space_group_name_H-M   'P 1'
#
loop_
_entity.id
_entity.type
_entity.pdbx_description
1 polymer ?
#
loop_
_entity_poly.entity_id
_entity_poly.type
_entity_poly.pdbx_seq_one_letter_code
_entity_poly.pdbx_strand_id
1 'polypeptide(L)'
;MTEDPAHTPLTEAEQAYYNQLDEDVTAGRVPTIGRGTRRDGSRVSDTELDAVLRGRPGLGQSRATGRGRSPRRQVRLPEHTDAALDAYVEKHGTTASAVIRDAVEAYLATA
;
A
#
# COMPACT_ATOMS: atom_id res chain seq x y z
N MET A 1 14.00 -31.41 -25.75
CA MET A 1 14.96 -30.83 -24.79
C MET A 1 14.95 -29.35 -25.05
N THR A 2 14.26 -28.60 -24.20
CA THR A 2 14.15 -27.14 -24.30
C THR A 2 15.40 -26.58 -23.66
N GLU A 3 16.23 -25.86 -24.43
CA GLU A 3 17.44 -25.26 -23.91
C GLU A 3 17.06 -24.19 -22.87
N ASP A 4 17.55 -24.40 -21.64
CA ASP A 4 17.53 -23.42 -20.56
C ASP A 4 18.36 -22.22 -21.04
N PRO A 5 17.82 -20.98 -21.11
CA PRO A 5 18.58 -19.86 -21.62
C PRO A 5 19.76 -19.62 -20.69
N ALA A 6 20.95 -20.05 -21.15
CA ALA A 6 22.20 -19.90 -20.44
C ALA A 6 22.35 -18.44 -20.00
N HIS A 7 22.54 -18.25 -18.69
CA HIS A 7 22.79 -16.96 -18.07
C HIS A 7 23.93 -16.28 -18.83
N THR A 8 23.62 -15.22 -19.58
CA THR A 8 24.66 -14.48 -20.30
C THR A 8 25.59 -13.87 -19.25
N PRO A 9 26.91 -14.16 -19.28
CA PRO A 9 27.83 -13.56 -18.32
C PRO A 9 27.86 -12.06 -18.53
N LEU A 10 27.93 -11.29 -17.43
CA LEU A 10 28.06 -9.84 -17.50
C LEU A 10 29.29 -9.47 -18.33
N THR A 11 29.12 -8.47 -19.19
CA THR A 11 30.22 -7.85 -19.90
C THR A 11 31.08 -7.02 -18.94
N GLU A 12 32.32 -6.74 -19.33
CA GLU A 12 33.24 -5.91 -18.54
C GLU A 12 32.68 -4.50 -18.27
N ALA A 13 31.99 -3.92 -19.25
CA ALA A 13 31.35 -2.62 -19.12
C ALA A 13 30.20 -2.64 -18.10
N GLU A 14 29.38 -3.70 -18.10
CA GLU A 14 28.32 -3.87 -17.11
C GLU A 14 28.91 -4.10 -15.72
N GLN A 15 29.97 -4.91 -15.60
CA GLN A 15 30.63 -5.14 -14.33
C GLN A 15 31.22 -3.83 -13.76
N ALA A 16 31.87 -3.01 -14.60
CA ALA A 16 32.37 -1.70 -14.20
C ALA A 16 31.25 -0.75 -13.73
N TYR A 17 30.10 -0.77 -14.43
CA TYR A 17 28.92 0.00 -14.03
C TYR A 17 28.39 -0.42 -12.65
N TYR A 18 28.26 -1.72 -12.39
CA TYR A 18 27.79 -2.20 -11.09
C TYR A 18 28.78 -1.95 -9.95
N ASN A 19 30.08 -2.01 -10.23
CA ASN A 19 31.11 -1.65 -9.24
C ASN A 19 31.01 -0.17 -8.86
N GLN A 20 30.83 0.72 -9.84
CA GLN A 20 30.64 2.15 -9.57
C GLN A 20 29.38 2.43 -8.74
N LEU A 21 28.29 1.70 -9.02
CA LEU A 21 27.04 1.80 -8.27
C LEU A 21 27.22 1.35 -6.81
N ASP A 22 27.97 0.27 -6.57
CA ASP A 22 28.28 -0.20 -5.20
C ASP A 22 29.09 0.82 -4.41
N GLU A 23 30.07 1.46 -5.05
CA GLU A 23 30.82 2.58 -4.46
C GLU A 23 29.91 3.75 -4.12
N ASP A 24 28.98 4.12 -5.00
CA ASP A 24 28.04 5.21 -4.78
C ASP A 24 27.06 4.93 -3.64
N VAL A 25 26.62 3.68 -3.50
CA VAL A 25 25.79 3.23 -2.37
C VAL A 25 26.60 3.29 -1.07
N THR A 26 27.84 2.78 -1.07
CA THR A 26 28.73 2.79 0.10
C THR A 26 29.10 4.21 0.53
N ALA A 27 29.33 5.11 -0.43
CA ALA A 27 29.61 6.52 -0.19
C ALA A 27 28.36 7.35 0.16
N GLY A 28 27.16 6.74 0.16
CA GLY A 28 25.91 7.43 0.48
C GLY A 28 25.46 8.45 -0.57
N ARG A 29 25.97 8.35 -1.81
CA ARG A 29 25.59 9.21 -2.94
C ARG A 29 24.25 8.82 -3.55
N VAL A 30 23.76 7.61 -3.27
CA VAL A 30 22.44 7.13 -3.69
C VAL A 30 21.39 7.44 -2.61
N PRO A 31 20.30 8.16 -2.93
CA PRO A 31 19.25 8.46 -1.96
C PRO A 31 18.50 7.20 -1.55
N THR A 32 18.34 7.00 -0.23
CA THR A 32 17.57 5.88 0.32
C THR A 32 16.07 6.19 0.28
N ILE A 33 15.30 5.48 -0.55
CA ILE A 33 13.83 5.64 -0.67
C ILE A 33 13.07 5.00 0.50
N GLY A 34 13.69 4.06 1.22
CA GLY A 34 13.15 3.48 2.46
C GLY A 34 14.17 2.61 3.20
N ARG A 35 14.09 2.58 4.53
CA ARG A 35 14.93 1.67 5.35
C ARG A 35 14.20 0.35 5.57
N GLY A 36 14.58 -0.66 4.78
CA GLY A 36 14.29 -2.05 5.12
C GLY A 36 15.21 -2.55 6.25
N THR A 37 14.89 -3.69 6.84
CA THR A 37 15.82 -4.40 7.73
C THR A 37 17.09 -4.73 6.96
N ARG A 38 18.27 -4.31 7.46
CA ARG A 38 19.55 -4.69 6.83
C ARG A 38 19.62 -6.22 6.77
N ARG A 39 19.95 -6.75 5.59
CA ARG A 39 20.25 -8.16 5.37
C ARG A 39 21.68 -8.27 4.89
N ASP A 40 22.35 -9.34 5.30
CA ASP A 40 23.74 -9.69 4.98
C ASP A 40 23.89 -10.37 3.60
N GLY A 41 22.82 -10.43 2.81
CA GLY A 41 22.78 -11.14 1.53
C GLY A 41 22.59 -12.66 1.67
N SER A 42 22.43 -13.19 2.89
CA SER A 42 22.09 -14.59 3.08
C SER A 42 20.71 -14.92 2.47
N ARG A 43 20.55 -16.17 2.04
CA ARG A 43 19.28 -16.67 1.51
C ARG A 43 18.20 -16.52 2.59
N VAL A 44 17.10 -15.84 2.23
CA VAL A 44 15.90 -15.74 3.05
C VAL A 44 15.34 -17.14 3.32
N SER A 45 14.93 -17.41 4.56
CA SER A 45 14.34 -18.70 4.90
C SER A 45 13.05 -18.94 4.13
N ASP A 46 12.69 -20.19 3.84
CA ASP A 46 11.45 -20.50 3.11
C ASP A 46 10.21 -19.96 3.84
N THR A 47 10.23 -19.90 5.18
CA THR A 47 9.17 -19.30 6.00
C THR A 47 9.04 -17.79 5.80
N GLU A 48 10.16 -17.08 5.74
CA GLU A 48 10.16 -15.63 5.46
C GLU A 48 9.76 -15.35 4.01
N LEU A 49 10.20 -16.18 3.07
CA LEU A 49 9.82 -16.06 1.67
C LEU A 49 8.32 -16.26 1.50
N ASP A 50 7.76 -17.28 2.15
CA ASP A 50 6.33 -17.57 2.16
C ASP A 50 5.52 -16.43 2.81
N ALA A 51 6.02 -15.82 3.89
CA ALA A 51 5.39 -14.65 4.49
C ALA A 51 5.30 -13.43 3.55
N VAL A 52 6.30 -13.23 2.69
CA VAL A 52 6.31 -12.18 1.67
C VAL A 52 5.34 -12.51 0.52
N LEU A 53 5.30 -13.78 0.10
CA LEU A 53 4.48 -14.23 -1.04
C LEU A 53 2.99 -14.39 -0.72
N ARG A 54 2.63 -14.60 0.56
CA ARG A 54 1.21 -14.68 1.00
C ARG A 54 0.45 -13.35 0.92
N GLY A 55 1.11 -12.25 0.54
CA GLY A 55 0.48 -10.94 0.39
C GLY A 55 0.28 -10.21 1.71
N ARG A 56 -0.53 -9.15 1.70
CA ARG A 56 -0.69 -8.26 2.87
C ARG A 56 -1.38 -9.01 4.02
N PRO A 57 -0.74 -9.15 5.20
CA PRO A 57 -1.35 -9.80 6.35
C PRO A 57 -2.64 -9.06 6.72
N GLY A 58 -3.76 -9.79 6.84
CA GLY A 58 -4.94 -9.26 7.50
C GLY A 58 -4.61 -8.92 8.96
N LEU A 59 -5.30 -7.95 9.54
CA LEU A 59 -5.10 -7.57 10.96
C LEU A 59 -5.38 -8.75 11.95
N GLY A 60 -5.98 -9.84 11.46
CA GLY A 60 -6.46 -10.96 12.27
C GLY A 60 -7.78 -10.61 12.94
N GLN A 61 -8.63 -11.61 13.19
CA GLN A 61 -9.95 -11.41 13.82
C GLN A 61 -9.84 -10.71 15.18
N SER A 62 -8.75 -10.96 15.92
CA SER A 62 -8.48 -10.39 17.25
C SER A 62 -8.13 -8.90 17.24
N ARG A 63 -7.62 -8.35 16.12
CA ARG A 63 -7.37 -6.91 15.96
C ARG A 63 -8.34 -6.24 14.98
N ALA A 64 -9.30 -7.00 14.44
CA ALA A 64 -10.39 -6.45 13.66
C ALA A 64 -11.37 -5.76 14.63
N THR A 65 -11.35 -4.43 14.69
CA THR A 65 -12.26 -3.63 15.53
C THR A 65 -13.70 -3.56 14.99
N GLY A 66 -14.04 -4.35 13.96
CA GLY A 66 -15.37 -4.38 13.34
C GLY A 66 -15.83 -5.79 12.96
N ARG A 67 -17.16 -6.00 12.87
CA ARG A 67 -17.80 -7.29 12.49
C ARG A 67 -17.68 -7.62 10.98
N GLY A 68 -16.57 -7.24 10.34
CA GLY A 68 -16.36 -7.39 8.91
C GLY A 68 -16.66 -6.12 8.10
N ARG A 69 -17.01 -6.29 6.82
CA ARG A 69 -17.25 -5.19 5.88
C ARG A 69 -18.51 -4.41 6.27
N SER A 70 -18.39 -3.10 6.39
CA SER A 70 -19.55 -2.21 6.58
C SER A 70 -20.55 -2.37 5.41
N PRO A 71 -21.86 -2.58 5.69
CA PRO A 71 -22.87 -2.64 4.63
C PRO A 71 -22.86 -1.38 3.78
N ARG A 72 -22.92 -1.52 2.45
CA ARG A 72 -22.94 -0.41 1.51
C ARG A 72 -24.35 -0.21 0.97
N ARG A 73 -24.83 1.03 0.98
CA ARG A 73 -26.05 1.48 0.29
C ARG A 73 -25.65 2.52 -0.76
N GLN A 74 -26.25 2.46 -1.95
CA GLN A 74 -26.02 3.43 -3.03
C GLN A 74 -27.28 4.22 -3.27
N VAL A 75 -27.15 5.54 -3.40
CA VAL A 75 -28.25 6.48 -3.66
C VAL A 75 -27.80 7.48 -4.71
N ARG A 76 -28.74 8.02 -5.49
CA ARG A 76 -28.47 9.14 -6.39
C ARG A 76 -28.84 10.43 -5.69
N LEU A 77 -27.90 11.36 -5.61
CA LEU A 77 -28.12 12.70 -5.06
C LEU A 77 -28.42 13.69 -6.19
N PRO A 78 -29.26 14.70 -5.94
CA PRO A 78 -29.32 15.88 -6.80
C PRO A 78 -27.94 16.56 -6.89
N GLU A 79 -27.58 17.10 -8.05
CA GLU A 79 -26.26 17.71 -8.31
C GLU A 79 -25.89 18.78 -7.28
N HIS A 80 -26.82 19.65 -6.92
CA HIS A 80 -26.58 20.71 -5.94
C HIS A 80 -26.27 20.16 -4.53
N THR A 81 -26.84 19.01 -4.16
CA THR A 81 -26.60 18.36 -2.87
C THR A 81 -25.23 17.69 -2.85
N ASP A 82 -24.84 17.06 -3.95
CA ASP A 82 -23.53 16.41 -4.11
C ASP A 82 -22.41 17.47 -4.05
N ALA A 83 -22.55 18.56 -4.80
CA ALA A 83 -21.62 19.68 -4.77
C ALA A 83 -21.50 20.33 -3.37
N ALA A 84 -22.62 20.45 -2.65
CA ALA A 84 -22.61 20.96 -1.28
C ALA A 84 -21.90 20.01 -0.30
N LEU A 85 -22.03 18.70 -0.51
CA LEU A 85 -21.33 17.69 0.28
C LEU A 85 -19.82 17.75 0.04
N ASP A 86 -19.38 17.85 -1.21
CA ASP A 86 -17.96 17.99 -1.55
C ASP A 86 -17.35 19.25 -0.92
N ALA A 87 -18.02 20.40 -1.06
CA ALA A 87 -17.58 21.66 -0.45
C ALA A 87 -17.49 21.56 1.08
N TYR A 88 -18.42 20.86 1.73
CA TYR A 88 -18.38 20.63 3.17
C TYR A 88 -17.19 19.75 3.56
N VAL A 89 -16.95 18.67 2.81
CA VAL A 89 -15.84 17.74 3.04
C VAL A 89 -14.49 18.46 2.97
N GLU A 90 -14.28 19.28 1.94
CA GLU A 90 -13.06 20.09 1.79
C GLU A 90 -12.89 21.08 2.93
N LYS A 91 -13.94 21.82 3.27
CA LYS A 91 -13.90 22.85 4.32
C LYS A 91 -13.61 22.28 5.71
N HIS A 92 -14.14 21.09 6.02
CA HIS A 92 -14.11 20.51 7.36
C HIS A 92 -13.07 19.40 7.52
N GLY A 93 -12.32 19.04 6.47
CA GLY A 93 -11.29 18.00 6.54
C GLY A 93 -11.84 16.63 6.95
N THR A 94 -13.06 16.30 6.50
CA THR A 94 -13.75 15.04 6.83
C THR A 94 -13.88 14.15 5.59
N THR A 95 -14.79 13.18 5.59
CA THR A 95 -15.13 12.38 4.40
C THR A 95 -16.64 12.39 4.17
N ALA A 96 -17.05 12.30 2.90
CA ALA A 96 -18.47 12.22 2.54
C ALA A 96 -19.20 11.10 3.30
N SER A 97 -18.54 9.95 3.47
CA SER A 97 -19.12 8.80 4.18
C SER A 97 -19.31 9.02 5.68
N ALA A 98 -18.49 9.86 6.33
CA ALA A 98 -18.69 10.24 7.73
C ALA A 98 -19.88 11.18 7.85
N VAL A 99 -19.93 12.22 7.02
CA VAL A 99 -21.03 13.19 6.99
C VAL A 99 -22.38 12.51 6.74
N ILE A 100 -22.46 11.63 5.73
CA ILE A 100 -23.69 10.90 5.41
C ILE A 100 -24.10 9.98 6.57
N ARG A 101 -23.13 9.31 7.22
CA ARG A 101 -23.42 8.44 8.37
C ARG A 101 -24.02 9.24 9.51
N ASP A 102 -23.36 10.33 9.91
CA ASP A 102 -23.79 11.17 11.03
C ASP A 102 -25.18 11.77 10.75
N ALA A 103 -25.42 12.22 9.51
CA ALA A 103 -26.72 12.76 9.11
C ALA A 103 -27.84 11.70 9.17
N VAL A 104 -27.56 10.46 8.73
CA VAL A 104 -28.53 9.36 8.80
C VAL A 104 -28.78 8.94 10.25
N GLU A 105 -27.74 8.85 11.07
CA GLU A 105 -27.88 8.54 12.50
C GLU A 105 -28.69 9.61 13.23
N ALA A 106 -28.42 10.89 12.97
CA ALA A 106 -29.19 12.00 13.51
C ALA A 106 -30.67 11.95 13.07
N TYR A 107 -30.94 11.69 11.79
CA TYR A 107 -32.30 11.55 11.28
C TYR A 107 -33.07 10.42 11.98
N LEU A 108 -32.44 9.24 12.10
CA LEU A 108 -33.05 8.08 12.76
C LEU A 108 -33.24 8.26 14.27
N ALA A 109 -32.39 9.05 14.94
CA ALA A 109 -32.55 9.34 16.36
C ALA A 109 -33.77 10.22 16.67
N THR A 110 -34.30 10.92 15.67
CA THR A 110 -35.51 11.75 15.78
C THR A 110 -36.80 11.09 15.28
N ALA A 111 -36.69 9.86 14.75
CA ALA A 111 -37.79 9.12 14.14
C ALA A 111 -38.60 8.30 15.16
#